data_AF-A0A6I6ULM5-F1
#
_entry.id   AF-A0A6I6ULM5-F1
#
_cell.length_a   1.000
_cell.length_b   1.000
_cell.length_c   1.000
_cell.angle_alpha   90.00
_cell.angle_beta   90.00
_cell.angle_gamma   90.00
#
_symmetry.space_group_name_H-M   'P 1'
#
loop_
_entity.id
_entity.type
_entity.pdbx_description
1 polymer ?
#
loop_
_entity_poly.entity_id
_entity_poly.type
_entity_poly.pdbx_seq_one_letter_code
_entity_poly.pdbx_strand_id
1 'polypeptide(L)'
;MSQVPYIVFEEVEESRLTWTYAEIQNFIFHWNEGFSLQYIGDLLNRQWWEGALLVMSIGEERSRAILSRPKGMKVQPPLQLPSRYSSDLTEFYNEVKENGGIYTVFEYHRIKPKIELLWKSRDVKIVRDLWGTDVPLVDISKKVKRKPLETALLVIDLVSRNHLETRENGLEGNEHATERSSGKTNELQSCGTKRRSA
;
A
#
# COMPACT_ATOMS: atom_id res chain seq x y z
N MET A 1 -9.23 31.27 0.09
CA MET A 1 -8.60 30.58 -1.06
C MET A 1 -9.02 29.12 -1.01
N SER A 2 -9.73 28.65 -2.04
CA SER A 2 -10.04 27.22 -2.19
C SER A 2 -8.74 26.46 -2.44
N GLN A 3 -8.37 25.52 -1.57
CA GLN A 3 -7.20 24.66 -1.82
C GLN A 3 -7.56 23.66 -2.92
N VAL A 4 -6.72 23.58 -3.95
CA VAL A 4 -6.85 22.59 -5.03
C VAL A 4 -6.78 21.19 -4.42
N PRO A 5 -7.70 20.27 -4.77
CA PRO A 5 -7.63 18.89 -4.29
C PRO A 5 -6.41 18.18 -4.88
N TYR A 6 -5.90 17.20 -4.14
CA TYR A 6 -4.85 16.30 -4.61
C TYR A 6 -5.49 15.17 -5.41
N ILE A 7 -4.96 14.87 -6.59
CA ILE A 7 -5.44 13.81 -7.48
C ILE A 7 -4.40 12.69 -7.51
N VAL A 8 -4.78 11.53 -6.99
CA VAL A 8 -3.93 10.33 -6.98
C VAL A 8 -3.79 9.80 -8.42
N PHE A 9 -2.55 9.60 -8.88
CA PHE A 9 -2.22 9.11 -10.23
C PHE A 9 -2.80 9.94 -11.40
N GLU A 10 -2.90 11.27 -11.24
CA GLU A 10 -3.46 12.20 -12.25
C GLU A 10 -2.94 12.03 -13.69
N GLU A 11 -1.68 11.59 -13.87
CA GLU A 11 -1.00 11.54 -15.17
C GLU A 11 -0.47 10.14 -15.52
N VAL A 12 -1.04 9.07 -14.93
CA VAL A 12 -0.61 7.71 -15.28
C VAL A 12 -1.27 7.26 -16.58
N GLU A 13 -0.46 7.03 -17.61
CA GLU A 13 -0.93 6.43 -18.87
C GLU A 13 -1.50 5.02 -18.63
N GLU A 14 -2.64 4.73 -19.28
CA GLU A 14 -3.33 3.43 -19.16
C GLU A 14 -2.43 2.25 -19.52
N SER A 15 -1.55 2.42 -20.51
CA SER A 15 -0.54 1.43 -20.94
C SER A 15 0.35 0.93 -19.79
N ARG A 16 0.59 1.77 -18.77
CA ARG A 16 1.39 1.43 -17.58
C ARG A 16 0.61 0.60 -16.56
N LEU A 17 -0.72 0.65 -16.63
CA LEU A 17 -1.64 -0.13 -15.81
C LEU A 17 -2.05 -1.43 -16.50
N THR A 18 -1.70 -1.61 -17.77
CA THR A 18 -1.94 -2.83 -18.53
C THR A 18 -0.74 -3.77 -18.44
N TRP A 19 -0.98 -5.04 -18.13
CA TRP A 19 0.01 -6.09 -17.96
C TRP A 19 -0.30 -7.26 -18.89
N THR A 20 0.71 -7.75 -19.60
CA THR A 20 0.59 -8.95 -20.41
C THR A 20 0.62 -10.21 -19.54
N TYR A 21 0.04 -11.30 -20.05
CA TYR A 21 0.06 -12.61 -19.40
C TYR A 21 1.48 -13.03 -18.97
N ALA A 22 2.48 -12.83 -19.84
CA ALA A 22 3.87 -13.16 -19.55
C ALA A 22 4.45 -12.30 -18.42
N GLU A 23 4.16 -10.99 -18.39
CA GLU A 23 4.61 -10.12 -17.29
C GLU A 23 3.98 -10.51 -15.96
N ILE A 24 2.68 -10.85 -15.94
CA ILE A 24 1.98 -11.29 -14.72
C ILE A 24 2.59 -12.58 -14.18
N GLN A 25 2.85 -13.57 -15.06
CA GLN A 25 3.49 -14.82 -14.64
C GLN A 25 4.87 -14.57 -14.03
N ASN A 26 5.70 -13.77 -14.69
CA ASN A 26 7.02 -13.42 -14.18
C ASN A 26 6.91 -12.64 -12.87
N PHE A 27 5.98 -11.69 -12.78
CA PHE A 27 5.77 -10.91 -11.58
C PHE A 27 5.39 -11.79 -10.39
N ILE A 28 4.36 -12.64 -10.53
CA ILE A 28 3.87 -13.48 -9.44
C ILE A 28 4.93 -14.52 -9.03
N PHE A 29 5.67 -15.09 -9.98
CA PHE A 29 6.79 -15.98 -9.67
C PHE A 29 7.80 -15.30 -8.75
N HIS A 30 8.34 -14.14 -9.15
CA HIS A 30 9.34 -13.43 -8.36
C HIS A 30 8.77 -12.85 -7.06
N TRP A 31 7.48 -12.48 -7.04
CA TRP A 31 6.79 -12.07 -5.82
C TRP A 31 6.77 -13.20 -4.78
N ASN A 32 6.47 -14.42 -5.23
CA ASN A 32 6.44 -15.61 -4.39
C ASN A 32 7.84 -16.06 -3.94
N GLU A 33 8.86 -15.87 -4.78
CA GLU A 33 10.27 -16.08 -4.42
C GLU A 33 10.82 -15.01 -3.45
N GLY A 34 10.03 -13.98 -3.12
CA GLY A 34 10.37 -12.99 -2.10
C GLY A 34 11.24 -11.83 -2.57
N PHE A 35 11.37 -11.62 -3.89
CA PHE A 35 12.07 -10.45 -4.44
C PHE A 35 11.35 -9.13 -4.13
N SER A 36 12.06 -8.00 -4.10
CA SER A 36 11.44 -6.69 -3.88
C SER A 36 10.68 -6.21 -5.12
N LEU A 37 9.70 -5.31 -4.93
CA LEU A 37 9.02 -4.67 -6.08
C LEU A 37 9.97 -3.85 -6.96
N GLN A 38 11.03 -3.28 -6.37
CA GLN A 38 12.06 -2.60 -7.14
C GLN A 38 12.76 -3.57 -8.09
N TYR A 39 13.23 -4.71 -7.58
CA TYR A 39 13.90 -5.72 -8.40
C TYR A 39 12.99 -6.26 -9.51
N ILE A 40 11.74 -6.59 -9.17
CA ILE A 40 10.78 -7.12 -10.14
C ILE A 40 10.46 -6.05 -11.21
N GLY A 41 10.31 -4.79 -10.79
CA GLY A 41 10.14 -3.66 -11.71
C GLY A 41 11.32 -3.55 -12.67
N ASP A 42 12.54 -3.51 -12.16
CA ASP A 42 13.77 -3.42 -12.97
C ASP A 42 13.87 -4.60 -13.97
N LEU A 43 13.53 -5.82 -13.52
CA LEU A 43 13.51 -7.02 -14.37
C LEU A 43 12.50 -6.92 -15.53
N LEU A 44 11.33 -6.35 -15.26
CA LEU A 44 10.24 -6.21 -16.25
C LEU A 44 10.27 -4.87 -16.98
N ASN A 45 11.29 -4.04 -16.76
CA ASN A 45 11.36 -2.66 -17.27
C ASN A 45 10.12 -1.82 -16.91
N ARG A 46 9.67 -1.95 -15.66
CA ARG A 46 8.51 -1.25 -15.09
C ARG A 46 8.88 -0.54 -13.79
N GLN A 47 8.08 0.43 -13.38
CA GLN A 47 8.29 1.06 -12.07
C GLN A 47 7.75 0.17 -10.94
N TRP A 48 8.41 0.20 -9.78
CA TRP A 48 8.01 -0.59 -8.61
C TRP A 48 6.56 -0.31 -8.18
N TRP A 49 6.07 0.92 -8.35
CA TRP A 49 4.72 1.30 -7.97
C TRP A 49 3.67 0.69 -8.90
N GLU A 50 3.99 0.43 -10.18
CA GLU A 50 3.09 -0.30 -11.08
C GLU A 50 2.85 -1.71 -10.53
N GLY A 51 3.91 -2.36 -10.06
CA GLY A 51 3.83 -3.66 -9.39
C GLY A 51 3.02 -3.62 -8.08
N ALA A 52 3.16 -2.54 -7.29
CA ALA A 52 2.36 -2.35 -6.09
C ALA A 52 0.86 -2.24 -6.42
N LEU A 53 0.52 -1.50 -7.49
CA LEU A 53 -0.86 -1.41 -7.97
C LEU A 53 -1.38 -2.75 -8.48
N LEU A 54 -0.57 -3.52 -9.21
CA LEU A 54 -0.93 -4.87 -9.65
C LEU A 54 -1.28 -5.77 -8.46
N VAL A 55 -0.44 -5.78 -7.42
CA VAL A 55 -0.69 -6.57 -6.20
C VAL A 55 -2.00 -6.17 -5.54
N MET A 56 -2.26 -4.87 -5.42
CA MET A 56 -3.49 -4.37 -4.82
C MET A 56 -4.72 -4.72 -5.66
N SER A 57 -4.63 -4.60 -6.98
CA SER A 57 -5.72 -4.90 -7.91
C SER A 57 -6.09 -6.39 -7.86
N ILE A 58 -5.11 -7.28 -7.99
CA ILE A 58 -5.34 -8.72 -7.88
C ILE A 58 -5.82 -9.07 -6.47
N GLY A 59 -5.26 -8.45 -5.43
CA GLY A 59 -5.65 -8.67 -4.04
C GLY A 59 -7.11 -8.31 -3.75
N GLU A 60 -7.62 -7.24 -4.37
CA GLU A 60 -9.02 -6.81 -4.22
C GLU A 60 -9.98 -7.70 -5.05
N GLU A 61 -9.59 -8.07 -6.27
CA GLU A 61 -10.47 -8.78 -7.21
C GLU A 61 -10.42 -10.30 -7.05
N ARG A 62 -9.26 -10.83 -6.67
CA ARG A 62 -8.91 -12.26 -6.57
C ARG A 62 -7.92 -12.45 -5.42
N SER A 63 -8.33 -12.12 -4.19
CA SER A 63 -7.48 -12.16 -2.97
C SER A 63 -6.72 -13.46 -2.71
N ARG A 64 -7.09 -14.57 -3.37
CA ARG A 64 -6.40 -15.87 -3.30
C ARG A 64 -5.41 -16.13 -4.41
N ALA A 65 -5.44 -15.36 -5.50
CA ALA A 65 -4.50 -15.48 -6.62
C ALA A 65 -3.17 -14.75 -6.35
N ILE A 66 -3.11 -13.91 -5.32
CA ILE A 66 -1.87 -13.29 -4.85
C ILE A 66 -1.76 -13.33 -3.33
N LEU A 67 -0.61 -13.77 -2.83
CA LEU A 67 -0.38 -13.86 -1.39
C LEU A 67 0.10 -12.51 -0.84
N SER A 68 -0.45 -12.11 0.30
CA SER A 68 0.08 -11.00 1.08
C SER A 68 1.48 -11.33 1.62
N ARG A 69 2.30 -10.29 1.81
CA ARG A 69 3.68 -10.40 2.29
C ARG A 69 3.89 -9.58 3.57
N PRO A 70 4.47 -10.17 4.63
CA PRO A 70 4.76 -9.43 5.87
C PRO A 70 5.68 -8.22 5.66
N LYS A 71 6.71 -8.34 4.79
CA LYS A 71 7.61 -7.21 4.47
C LYS A 71 7.14 -6.39 3.26
N GLY A 72 5.91 -6.62 2.79
CA GLY A 72 5.29 -5.93 1.66
C GLY A 72 6.21 -5.87 0.44
N MET A 73 6.69 -4.66 0.14
CA MET A 73 7.46 -4.34 -1.07
C MET A 73 8.95 -4.72 -0.99
N LYS A 74 9.47 -5.06 0.20
CA LYS A 74 10.89 -5.33 0.45
C LYS A 74 11.23 -6.81 0.30
N VAL A 75 12.51 -7.10 0.06
CA VAL A 75 13.03 -8.48 -0.01
C VAL A 75 12.69 -9.27 1.26
N GLN A 76 12.32 -10.52 1.08
CA GLN A 76 12.07 -11.49 2.16
C GLN A 76 12.34 -12.92 1.67
N PRO A 77 12.36 -13.92 2.57
CA PRO A 77 12.42 -15.32 2.15
C PRO A 77 11.22 -15.73 1.28
N PRO A 78 11.38 -16.75 0.39
CA PRO A 78 10.28 -17.28 -0.41
C PRO A 78 9.04 -17.63 0.43
N LEU A 79 7.87 -17.38 -0.14
CA LEU A 79 6.59 -17.67 0.50
C LEU A 79 6.34 -19.17 0.58
N GLN A 80 5.82 -19.62 1.72
CA GLN A 80 5.24 -20.94 1.83
C GLN A 80 3.88 -20.95 1.15
N LEU A 81 3.76 -21.66 0.04
CA LEU A 81 2.56 -21.67 -0.78
C LEU A 81 1.49 -22.59 -0.17
N PRO A 82 0.29 -22.07 0.19
CA PRO A 82 -0.82 -22.91 0.64
C PRO A 82 -1.27 -23.89 -0.45
N SER A 83 -1.81 -25.05 -0.06
CA SER A 83 -2.22 -26.10 -1.02
C SER A 83 -3.23 -25.62 -2.07
N ARG A 84 -4.16 -24.73 -1.68
CA ARG A 84 -5.17 -24.16 -2.60
C ARG A 84 -4.64 -23.06 -3.52
N TYR A 85 -3.53 -22.43 -3.15
CA TYR A 85 -2.98 -21.28 -3.88
C TYR A 85 -2.67 -21.62 -5.34
N SER A 86 -2.14 -22.82 -5.61
CA SER A 86 -1.85 -23.24 -6.97
C SER A 86 -3.11 -23.31 -7.84
N SER A 87 -4.24 -23.76 -7.29
CA SER A 87 -5.51 -23.83 -8.01
C SER A 87 -6.09 -22.44 -8.26
N ASP A 88 -6.14 -21.59 -7.23
CA ASP A 88 -6.64 -20.21 -7.34
C ASP A 88 -5.79 -19.39 -8.34
N LEU A 89 -4.47 -19.57 -8.32
CA LEU A 89 -3.55 -18.93 -9.26
C LEU A 89 -3.74 -19.44 -10.71
N THR A 90 -4.01 -20.74 -10.87
CA THR A 90 -4.25 -21.34 -12.20
C THR A 90 -5.55 -20.82 -12.80
N GLU A 91 -6.61 -20.71 -12.00
CA GLU A 91 -7.87 -20.11 -12.40
C GLU A 91 -7.67 -18.65 -12.86
N PHE A 92 -6.99 -17.84 -12.05
CA PHE A 92 -6.65 -16.47 -12.43
C PHE A 92 -5.85 -16.40 -13.75
N TYR A 93 -4.85 -17.26 -13.94
CA TYR A 93 -4.10 -17.30 -15.20
C TYR A 93 -4.96 -17.69 -16.41
N ASN A 94 -5.93 -18.57 -16.25
CA ASN A 94 -6.85 -18.93 -17.32
C ASN A 94 -7.78 -17.76 -17.66
N GLU A 95 -8.32 -17.06 -16.66
CA GLU A 95 -9.12 -15.85 -16.88
C GLU A 95 -8.35 -14.79 -17.69
N VAL A 96 -7.09 -14.53 -17.35
CA VAL A 96 -6.25 -13.57 -18.09
C VAL A 96 -6.04 -14.03 -19.54
N LYS A 97 -5.80 -15.32 -19.78
CA LYS A 97 -5.67 -15.85 -21.16
C LYS A 97 -6.95 -15.70 -21.95
N GLU A 98 -8.09 -16.02 -21.34
CA GLU A 98 -9.41 -15.90 -21.97
C GLU A 98 -9.73 -14.45 -22.31
N ASN A 99 -9.26 -13.49 -21.51
CA ASN A 99 -9.34 -12.06 -21.77
C ASN A 99 -8.25 -11.54 -22.74
N GLY A 100 -7.78 -12.38 -23.66
CA GLY A 100 -6.80 -11.99 -24.69
C GLY A 100 -5.36 -11.90 -24.19
N GLY A 101 -5.06 -12.42 -23.00
CA GLY A 101 -3.71 -12.42 -22.43
C GLY A 101 -3.30 -11.07 -21.85
N ILE A 102 -4.27 -10.24 -21.45
CA ILE A 102 -4.06 -8.90 -20.91
C ILE A 102 -4.84 -8.75 -19.60
N TYR A 103 -4.23 -8.07 -18.62
CA TYR A 103 -4.86 -7.66 -17.38
C TYR A 103 -4.63 -6.16 -17.16
N THR A 104 -5.69 -5.39 -16.93
CA THR A 104 -5.55 -3.97 -16.59
C THR A 104 -5.91 -3.76 -15.13
N VAL A 105 -5.00 -3.11 -14.39
CA VAL A 105 -5.16 -2.81 -12.98
C VAL A 105 -6.43 -1.98 -12.75
N PHE A 106 -7.27 -2.44 -11.82
CA PHE A 106 -8.56 -1.87 -11.43
C PHE A 106 -9.59 -1.73 -12.56
N GLU A 107 -9.41 -2.40 -13.70
CA GLU A 107 -10.39 -2.34 -14.80
C GLU A 107 -11.70 -3.05 -14.43
N TYR A 108 -11.63 -4.16 -13.69
CA TYR A 108 -12.82 -4.88 -13.19
C TYR A 108 -13.66 -4.04 -12.22
N HIS A 109 -13.10 -2.96 -11.66
CA HIS A 109 -13.82 -2.00 -10.83
C HIS A 109 -14.76 -1.06 -11.61
N ARG A 110 -14.88 -1.20 -12.93
CA ARG A 110 -15.97 -0.57 -13.71
C ARG A 110 -17.39 -0.96 -13.22
N ILE A 111 -17.54 -1.92 -12.30
CA ILE A 111 -18.84 -2.31 -11.69
C ILE A 111 -18.90 -2.10 -10.15
N LYS A 112 -18.14 -1.14 -9.58
CA LYS A 112 -18.14 -0.67 -8.15
C LYS A 112 -17.30 -1.49 -7.15
N PRO A 113 -16.69 -0.83 -6.13
CA PRO A 113 -16.93 0.54 -5.66
C PRO A 113 -16.09 1.57 -6.41
N LYS A 114 -16.67 2.76 -6.64
CA LYS A 114 -15.95 3.94 -7.13
C LYS A 114 -14.85 4.27 -6.11
N ILE A 115 -13.62 3.86 -6.38
CA ILE A 115 -12.45 4.26 -5.60
C ILE A 115 -12.34 5.79 -5.75
N GLU A 116 -12.43 6.52 -4.65
CA GLU A 116 -12.32 7.97 -4.69
C GLU A 116 -10.84 8.37 -4.68
N LEU A 117 -10.38 8.98 -5.78
CA LEU A 117 -8.99 9.39 -5.98
C LEU A 117 -8.76 10.87 -5.72
N LEU A 118 -9.83 11.65 -5.51
CA LEU A 118 -9.75 13.03 -5.08
C LEU A 118 -9.58 13.10 -3.56
N TRP A 119 -8.54 13.81 -3.13
CA TRP A 119 -8.21 14.01 -1.73
C TRP A 119 -8.20 15.48 -1.36
N LYS A 120 -8.74 15.82 -0.19
CA LYS A 120 -8.64 17.17 0.36
C LYS A 120 -7.21 17.38 0.85
N SER A 121 -6.63 18.55 0.56
CA SER A 121 -5.29 18.94 1.02
C SER A 121 -5.06 18.70 2.52
N ARG A 122 -6.08 18.93 3.37
CA ARG A 122 -6.03 18.66 4.81
C ARG A 122 -5.83 17.16 5.12
N ASP A 123 -6.52 16.29 4.40
CA ASP A 123 -6.48 14.84 4.63
C ASP A 123 -5.13 14.28 4.14
N VAL A 124 -4.59 14.80 3.03
CA VAL A 124 -3.23 14.47 2.56
C VAL A 124 -2.20 14.81 3.64
N LYS A 125 -2.31 15.98 4.27
CA LYS A 125 -1.42 16.37 5.36
C LYS A 125 -1.51 15.39 6.54
N ILE A 126 -2.72 15.02 6.95
CA ILE A 126 -2.94 14.04 8.04
C ILE A 126 -2.28 12.69 7.69
N VAL A 127 -2.46 12.21 6.46
CA VAL A 127 -1.84 10.96 6.00
C VAL A 127 -0.32 11.05 6.08
N ARG A 128 0.29 12.14 5.60
CA ARG A 128 1.75 12.33 5.65
C ARG A 128 2.29 12.37 7.06
N ASP A 129 1.66 13.16 7.93
CA ASP A 129 2.09 13.32 9.32
C ASP A 129 2.01 11.98 10.07
N LEU A 130 0.91 11.24 9.93
CA LEU A 130 0.73 9.95 10.61
C LEU A 130 1.61 8.84 10.03
N TRP A 131 1.81 8.82 8.71
CA TRP A 131 2.70 7.87 8.05
C TRP A 131 4.13 8.01 8.55
N GLY A 132 4.63 9.25 8.67
CA GLY A 132 5.97 9.55 9.19
C GLY A 132 6.16 9.22 10.67
N THR A 133 5.07 9.09 11.43
CA THR A 133 5.10 8.61 12.84
C THR A 133 4.88 7.10 12.98
N ASP A 134 4.95 6.35 11.88
CA ASP A 134 4.79 4.90 11.83
C ASP A 134 3.40 4.40 12.29
N VAL A 135 2.34 5.19 12.14
CA VAL A 135 0.97 4.77 12.48
C VAL A 135 0.45 3.73 11.47
N PRO A 136 -0.23 2.64 11.90
CA PRO A 136 -0.80 1.65 10.98
C PRO A 136 -1.73 2.26 9.92
N LEU A 137 -1.62 1.81 8.66
CA LEU A 137 -2.42 2.36 7.55
C LEU A 137 -3.93 2.29 7.84
N VAL A 138 -4.38 1.22 8.48
CA VAL A 138 -5.79 1.02 8.86
C VAL A 138 -6.28 2.08 9.85
N ASP A 139 -5.42 2.59 10.72
CA ASP A 139 -5.78 3.63 11.67
C ASP A 139 -5.69 5.02 11.05
N ILE A 140 -4.73 5.23 10.15
CA ILE A 140 -4.69 6.42 9.28
C ILE A 140 -6.00 6.52 8.49
N SER A 141 -6.44 5.43 7.85
CA SER A 141 -7.64 5.44 7.01
C SER A 141 -8.90 5.75 7.81
N LYS A 142 -9.01 5.22 9.05
CA LYS A 142 -10.09 5.58 9.99
C LYS A 142 -10.06 7.08 10.33
N LYS A 143 -8.88 7.66 10.57
CA LYS A 143 -8.72 9.07 10.94
C LYS A 143 -9.22 10.02 9.84
N VAL A 144 -8.90 9.72 8.58
CA VAL A 144 -9.35 10.50 7.41
C VAL A 144 -10.71 10.04 6.86
N LYS A 145 -11.35 9.03 7.49
CA LYS A 145 -12.65 8.47 7.11
C LYS A 145 -12.69 7.95 5.67
N ARG A 146 -11.63 7.24 5.25
CA ARG A 146 -11.46 6.65 3.91
C ARG A 146 -11.23 5.15 4.00
N LYS A 147 -11.39 4.47 2.87
CA LYS A 147 -11.07 3.04 2.80
C LYS A 147 -9.55 2.84 2.93
N PRO A 148 -9.09 1.70 3.52
CA PRO A 148 -7.68 1.36 3.51
C PRO A 148 -7.08 1.32 2.11
N LEU A 149 -7.81 0.79 1.12
CA LEU A 149 -7.40 0.76 -0.29
C LEU A 149 -7.12 2.16 -0.85
N GLU A 150 -8.06 3.10 -0.69
CA GLU A 150 -7.90 4.49 -1.13
C GLU A 150 -6.69 5.16 -0.45
N THR A 151 -6.49 4.87 0.84
CA THR A 151 -5.38 5.43 1.62
C THR A 151 -4.04 4.85 1.18
N ALA A 152 -3.98 3.55 0.87
CA ALA A 152 -2.80 2.91 0.31
C ALA A 152 -2.43 3.48 -1.05
N LEU A 153 -3.42 3.71 -1.93
CA LEU A 153 -3.19 4.33 -3.25
C LEU A 153 -2.58 5.74 -3.11
N LEU A 154 -3.09 6.55 -2.18
CA LEU A 154 -2.48 7.85 -1.89
C LEU A 154 -1.04 7.71 -1.40
N VAL A 155 -0.76 6.78 -0.49
CA VAL A 155 0.61 6.57 0.02
C VAL A 155 1.56 6.15 -1.10
N ILE A 156 1.15 5.22 -1.97
CA ILE A 156 1.99 4.77 -3.09
C ILE A 156 2.29 5.93 -4.04
N ASP A 157 1.28 6.73 -4.40
CA ASP A 157 1.45 7.89 -5.27
C ASP A 157 2.33 8.99 -4.63
N LEU A 158 2.21 9.22 -3.32
CA LEU A 158 3.09 10.14 -2.61
C LEU A 158 4.53 9.62 -2.54
N VAL A 159 4.74 8.32 -2.33
CA VAL A 159 6.08 7.72 -2.31
C VAL A 159 6.70 7.72 -3.71
N SER A 160 5.95 7.38 -4.75
CA SER A 160 6.46 7.37 -6.13
C SER A 160 6.88 8.76 -6.61
N ARG A 161 6.25 9.81 -6.08
CA ARG A 161 6.60 11.23 -6.34
C ARG A 161 7.61 11.81 -5.33
N ASN A 162 8.22 10.98 -4.48
CA ASN A 162 9.17 11.39 -3.44
C ASN A 162 8.62 12.42 -2.43
N HIS A 163 7.31 12.41 -2.19
CA HIS A 163 6.65 13.22 -1.14
C HIS A 163 6.56 12.48 0.20
N LEU A 164 6.80 11.17 0.20
CA LEU A 164 6.91 10.30 1.36
C LEU A 164 8.03 9.27 1.17
N GLU A 165 8.61 8.83 2.28
CA GLU A 165 9.56 7.71 2.29
C GLU A 165 8.84 6.38 2.56
N THR A 166 9.42 5.28 2.08
CA THR A 166 8.99 3.94 2.50
C THR A 166 9.43 3.68 3.94
N ARG A 167 8.63 2.93 4.70
CA ARG A 167 8.93 2.56 6.09
C ARG A 167 9.15 1.06 6.24
N GLU A 168 9.80 0.65 7.33
CA GLU A 168 10.19 -0.75 7.56
C GLU A 168 9.00 -1.69 7.71
N ASN A 169 8.00 -1.28 8.50
CA ASN A 169 6.81 -2.09 8.80
C ASN A 169 5.69 -1.93 7.76
N GLY A 170 5.99 -1.36 6.58
CA GLY A 170 5.05 -1.27 5.46
C GLY A 170 3.69 -0.70 5.85
N LEU A 171 2.61 -1.41 5.56
CA LEU A 171 1.25 -0.95 5.89
C LEU A 171 0.89 -1.13 7.37
N GLU A 172 1.54 -2.06 8.06
CA GLU A 172 1.24 -2.42 9.45
C GLU A 172 1.70 -1.34 10.42
N GLY A 173 2.80 -0.64 10.11
CA GLY A 173 3.36 0.38 11.01
C GLY A 173 3.77 -0.22 12.36
N ASN A 174 3.88 0.63 13.38
CA ASN A 174 4.09 0.23 14.76
C ASN A 174 2.79 0.42 15.54
N GLU A 175 2.22 -0.68 16.03
CA GLU A 175 0.96 -0.70 16.79
C GLU A 175 0.99 0.22 18.04
N HIS A 176 2.17 0.48 18.62
CA HIS A 176 2.34 1.36 19.76
C HIS A 176 2.49 2.86 19.39
N ALA A 177 2.57 3.21 18.11
CA ALA A 177 2.65 4.61 17.67
C ALA A 177 1.34 5.36 17.96
N THR A 178 0.22 4.65 17.94
CA THR A 178 -1.13 5.21 18.09
C THR A 178 -1.33 5.88 19.46
N GLU A 179 -0.75 5.33 20.53
CA GLU A 179 -0.84 5.86 21.90
C GLU A 179 -0.14 7.22 22.08
N ARG A 180 0.96 7.45 21.34
CA ARG A 180 1.71 8.73 21.42
C ARG A 180 1.00 9.86 20.70
N SER A 181 0.18 9.56 19.69
CA SER A 181 -0.57 10.55 18.92
C SER A 181 -1.83 11.07 19.64
N SER A 182 -2.33 10.34 20.66
CA SER A 182 -3.44 10.75 21.52
C SER A 182 -3.02 11.46 22.82
N GLY A 183 -1.71 11.54 23.09
CA GLY A 183 -1.16 12.17 24.30
C GLY A 183 -1.11 13.69 24.24
N LYS A 184 -2.25 14.37 24.40
CA LYS A 184 -2.24 15.60 25.21
C LYS A 184 -2.21 15.16 26.66
N THR A 185 -1.09 15.30 27.33
CA THR A 185 -1.06 15.22 28.80
C THR A 185 -0.17 16.32 29.34
N ASN A 186 -0.87 17.33 29.84
CA ASN A 186 -0.47 18.37 30.78
C ASN A 186 0.94 18.26 31.36
N GLU A 187 1.73 19.31 31.12
CA GLU A 187 2.64 19.80 32.13
C GLU A 187 1.88 20.06 33.44
N LEU A 188 2.40 19.57 34.57
CA LEU A 188 2.52 20.35 35.81
C LEU A 188 3.31 19.55 36.86
N GLN A 189 4.56 19.98 37.03
CA GLN A 189 5.27 20.19 38.29
C GLN A 189 4.88 19.34 39.52
N SER A 190 5.85 18.57 40.01
CA SER A 190 6.00 18.31 41.44
C SER A 190 7.46 18.48 41.83
N CYS A 191 7.69 19.58 42.54
CA CYS A 191 8.94 20.00 43.14
C CYS A 191 9.34 19.04 44.27
N GLY A 192 10.44 18.30 44.09
CA GLY A 192 11.07 17.50 45.14
C GLY A 192 11.95 18.36 46.04
N THR A 193 11.35 18.97 47.05
CA THR A 193 12.02 19.73 48.10
C THR A 193 13.00 18.85 48.89
N LYS A 194 14.27 19.25 48.94
CA LYS A 194 15.31 18.76 49.86
C LYS A 194 14.81 18.83 51.31
N ARG A 195 14.85 17.71 52.04
CA ARG A 195 14.92 17.72 53.51
C ARG A 195 16.21 17.05 53.97
N ARG A 196 17.03 17.87 54.64
CA ARG A 196 18.14 17.46 55.51
C ARG A 196 17.57 16.67 56.69
N SER A 197 18.30 15.65 57.12
CA SER A 197 18.20 15.06 58.45
C SER A 197 19.55 15.22 59.14
N ALA A 198 19.46 15.40 60.46
CA ALA A 198 20.47 15.78 61.45
C ALA A 198 21.85 15.13 61.33
#